data_AF-X1HSS6-F1
#
_entry.id   AF-X1HSS6-F1
#
_cell.length_a   1.000
_cell.length_b   1.000
_cell.length_c   1.000
_cell.angle_alpha   90.00
_cell.angle_beta   90.00
_cell.angle_gamma   90.00
#
_symmetry.space_group_name_H-M   'P 1'
#
loop_
_entity.id
_entity.type
_entity.pdbx_description
1 polymer ?
#
loop_
_entity_poly.entity_id
_entity_poly.type
_entity_poly.pdbx_seq_one_letter_code
_entity_poly.pdbx_strand_id
1 'polypeptide(L)'
;MVRKINYGKILLVIFLTVLIWVWADLALDDELPVSGATISIAKSTNPNLWVSFNDESFVSIDNIVLKGPASRIGNARLKLNDGSLVLEFFLVAEQQGLTDPGEYSLDVLAFLKKSGKIRDLGLTVESCDPNTLSVNVVELVKRRLTVKCFDEDQNLIKGAIIEPPQVDIFVRQDWVGDAKVQLTRREIEQARVEAVPKKP
;
A
#
# COMPACT_ATOMS: atom_id res chain seq x y z
N MET A 1 -49.69 -2.78 50.94
CA MET A 1 -48.41 -3.45 51.28
C MET A 1 -47.53 -3.41 50.02
N VAL A 2 -46.68 -2.39 49.85
CA VAL A 2 -45.89 -2.22 48.63
C VAL A 2 -44.59 -3.02 48.77
N ARG A 3 -44.44 -4.05 47.93
CA ARG A 3 -43.30 -4.97 47.93
C ARG A 3 -42.05 -4.18 47.53
N LYS A 4 -41.06 -4.06 48.40
CA LYS A 4 -39.75 -3.44 48.08
C LYS A 4 -39.13 -4.22 46.91
N ILE A 5 -39.08 -3.58 45.74
CA ILE A 5 -38.41 -4.15 44.57
C ILE A 5 -36.91 -4.07 44.84
N ASN A 6 -36.23 -5.23 44.85
CA ASN A 6 -34.79 -5.29 44.98
C ASN A 6 -34.15 -4.93 43.63
N TYR A 7 -34.02 -3.63 43.36
CA TYR A 7 -33.44 -3.08 42.13
C TYR A 7 -32.08 -3.70 41.77
N GLY A 8 -31.27 -4.08 42.76
CA GLY A 8 -29.99 -4.77 42.53
C GLY A 8 -30.13 -6.13 41.81
N LYS A 9 -31.20 -6.89 42.09
CA LYS A 9 -31.45 -8.16 41.39
C LYS A 9 -31.87 -7.94 39.95
N ILE A 10 -32.67 -6.90 39.70
CA ILE A 10 -33.11 -6.55 38.33
C ILE A 10 -31.93 -6.04 37.51
N LEU A 11 -31.10 -5.17 38.06
CA LEU A 11 -29.91 -4.66 37.39
C LEU A 11 -28.93 -5.79 37.02
N LEU A 12 -28.75 -6.76 37.92
CA LEU A 12 -27.89 -7.92 37.67
C LEU A 12 -28.43 -8.81 36.56
N VAL A 13 -29.75 -9.05 36.52
CA VAL A 13 -30.39 -9.83 35.45
C VAL A 13 -30.24 -9.13 34.10
N ILE A 14 -30.44 -7.81 34.05
CA ILE A 14 -30.27 -7.01 32.81
C ILE A 14 -28.81 -7.05 32.34
N PHE A 15 -27.86 -6.84 33.25
CA PHE A 15 -26.44 -6.88 32.90
C PHE A 15 -26.04 -8.26 32.38
N LEU A 16 -26.49 -9.33 33.03
CA LEU A 16 -26.21 -10.70 32.60
C LEU A 16 -26.84 -11.00 31.23
N THR A 17 -28.08 -10.57 30.98
CA THR A 17 -28.73 -10.79 29.68
C THR A 17 -28.04 -10.03 28.55
N VAL A 18 -27.63 -8.78 28.77
CA VAL A 18 -26.83 -8.03 27.78
C VAL A 18 -25.48 -8.71 27.54
N LEU A 19 -24.79 -9.18 28.59
CA LEU A 19 -23.51 -9.86 28.46
C LEU A 19 -23.63 -11.16 27.64
N ILE A 20 -24.70 -11.94 27.87
CA ILE A 20 -24.99 -13.16 27.08
C ILE A 20 -25.24 -12.81 25.62
N TRP A 21 -25.99 -11.74 25.33
CA TRP A 21 -26.22 -11.29 23.96
C TRP A 21 -24.95 -10.83 23.26
N VAL A 22 -24.09 -10.08 23.96
CA VAL A 22 -22.78 -9.65 23.44
C VAL A 22 -21.90 -10.87 23.14
N TRP A 23 -21.87 -11.87 24.03
CA TRP A 23 -21.11 -13.10 23.79
C TRP A 23 -21.70 -13.97 22.67
N ALA A 24 -23.01 -14.05 22.56
CA ALA A 24 -23.67 -14.79 21.48
C ALA A 24 -23.41 -14.15 20.12
N ASP A 25 -23.39 -12.81 20.06
CA ASP A 25 -23.04 -12.06 18.85
C ASP A 25 -21.56 -12.26 18.47
N LEU A 26 -20.65 -12.22 19.46
CA LEU A 26 -19.23 -12.47 19.23
C LEU A 26 -18.92 -13.93 18.83
N ALA A 27 -19.71 -14.88 19.33
CA ALA A 27 -19.61 -16.30 18.94
C ALA A 27 -20.15 -16.58 17.53
N LEU A 28 -20.85 -15.63 16.92
CA LEU A 28 -21.39 -15.72 15.56
C LEU A 28 -20.47 -15.08 14.51
N ASP A 29 -19.23 -14.75 14.89
CA ASP A 29 -18.23 -14.26 13.96
C ASP A 29 -18.01 -15.27 12.83
N ASP A 30 -18.03 -14.76 11.60
CA ASP A 30 -17.79 -15.52 10.39
C ASP A 30 -16.43 -15.13 9.80
N GLU A 31 -15.88 -16.02 8.96
CA GLU A 31 -14.57 -15.86 8.34
C GLU A 31 -14.72 -15.70 6.83
N LEU A 32 -13.91 -14.81 6.26
CA LEU A 32 -13.88 -14.53 4.83
C LEU A 32 -12.44 -14.56 4.32
N PRO A 33 -12.04 -15.61 3.59
CA PRO A 33 -10.78 -15.59 2.86
C PRO A 33 -10.88 -14.65 1.66
N VAL A 34 -9.87 -13.80 1.50
CA VAL A 34 -9.76 -12.83 0.41
C VAL A 34 -8.39 -12.96 -0.23
N SER A 35 -8.35 -13.02 -1.55
CA SER A 35 -7.12 -13.09 -2.34
C SER A 35 -6.96 -11.84 -3.21
N GLY A 36 -5.71 -11.55 -3.60
CA GLY A 36 -5.42 -10.45 -4.52
C GLY A 36 -5.43 -9.07 -3.87
N ALA A 37 -5.18 -9.01 -2.56
CA ALA A 37 -4.89 -7.74 -1.91
C ALA A 37 -3.48 -7.28 -2.27
N THR A 38 -3.26 -5.97 -2.34
CA THR A 38 -1.96 -5.41 -2.72
C THR A 38 -1.48 -4.44 -1.66
N ILE A 39 -0.21 -4.54 -1.28
CA ILE A 39 0.47 -3.50 -0.51
C ILE A 39 1.35 -2.71 -1.48
N SER A 40 1.05 -1.42 -1.62
CA SER A 40 1.81 -0.46 -2.40
C SER A 40 2.64 0.42 -1.47
N ILE A 41 3.82 0.85 -1.91
CA ILE A 41 4.66 1.77 -1.14
C ILE A 41 4.14 3.19 -1.34
N ALA A 42 3.77 3.85 -0.25
CA ALA A 42 3.39 5.26 -0.28
C ALA A 42 4.60 6.12 -0.66
N LYS A 43 4.34 7.24 -1.32
CA LYS A 43 5.40 8.21 -1.64
C LYS A 43 6.07 8.67 -0.33
N SER A 44 7.36 8.36 -0.17
CA SER A 44 8.12 8.78 1.00
C SER A 44 8.22 10.30 1.07
N THR A 45 8.22 10.83 2.29
CA THR A 45 8.47 12.24 2.57
C THR A 45 9.96 12.57 2.42
N ASN A 46 10.85 11.59 2.60
CA ASN A 46 12.28 11.74 2.43
C ASN A 46 12.70 11.38 0.99
N PRO A 47 13.12 12.36 0.16
CA PRO A 47 13.53 12.09 -1.22
C PRO A 47 14.84 11.31 -1.33
N ASN A 48 15.60 11.19 -0.23
CA ASN A 48 16.86 10.47 -0.18
C ASN A 48 16.68 8.99 0.16
N LEU A 49 15.45 8.51 0.35
CA LEU A 49 15.19 7.11 0.66
C LEU A 49 14.27 6.51 -0.37
N TRP A 50 14.66 5.35 -0.87
CA TRP A 50 13.82 4.52 -1.70
C TRP A 50 13.47 3.25 -0.93
N VAL A 51 12.17 3.00 -0.80
CA VAL A 51 11.65 1.79 -0.17
C VAL A 51 11.11 0.91 -1.28
N SER A 52 11.45 -0.38 -1.25
CA SER A 52 11.00 -1.39 -2.20
C SER A 52 10.73 -2.74 -1.52
N PHE A 53 9.85 -3.53 -2.11
CA PHE A 53 9.69 -4.96 -1.82
C PHE A 53 10.50 -5.72 -2.88
N ASN A 54 11.70 -6.19 -2.55
CA ASN A 54 12.57 -6.89 -3.51
C ASN A 54 12.73 -6.15 -4.85
N ASP A 55 13.02 -4.84 -4.81
CA ASP A 55 13.13 -3.92 -5.97
C ASP A 55 11.80 -3.58 -6.67
N GLU A 56 10.66 -4.06 -6.19
CA GLU A 56 9.32 -3.69 -6.66
C GLU A 56 8.65 -2.64 -5.74
N SER A 57 7.75 -1.83 -6.28
CA SER A 57 7.02 -0.79 -5.52
C SER A 57 5.72 -1.30 -4.89
N PHE A 58 5.34 -2.54 -5.18
CA PHE A 58 4.15 -3.18 -4.66
C PHE A 58 4.38 -4.68 -4.50
N VAL A 59 3.54 -5.32 -3.71
CA VAL A 59 3.54 -6.78 -3.52
C VAL A 59 2.12 -7.27 -3.29
N SER A 60 1.77 -8.40 -3.89
CA SER A 60 0.48 -9.07 -3.69
C SER A 60 0.50 -9.94 -2.44
N ILE A 61 -0.63 -9.96 -1.74
CA ILE A 61 -0.91 -10.89 -0.65
C ILE A 61 -1.84 -11.97 -1.19
N ASP A 62 -1.42 -13.22 -1.07
CA ASP A 62 -2.10 -14.37 -1.65
C ASP A 62 -3.42 -14.65 -0.92
N ASN A 63 -3.40 -14.54 0.40
CA ASN A 63 -4.57 -14.82 1.23
C ASN A 63 -4.63 -13.91 2.47
N ILE A 64 -5.81 -13.40 2.76
CA ILE A 64 -6.14 -12.67 3.99
C ILE A 64 -7.46 -13.23 4.52
N VAL A 65 -7.46 -13.71 5.76
CA VAL A 65 -8.69 -14.15 6.44
C VAL A 65 -9.23 -12.98 7.27
N LEU A 66 -10.36 -12.43 6.83
CA LEU A 66 -11.10 -11.42 7.56
C LEU A 66 -12.12 -12.07 8.49
N LYS A 67 -12.22 -11.59 9.72
CA LYS A 67 -13.14 -12.08 10.75
C LYS A 67 -14.01 -10.94 11.28
N GLY A 68 -15.29 -11.23 11.51
CA GLY A 68 -16.20 -10.34 12.22
C GLY A 68 -17.66 -10.75 12.09
N PRO A 69 -18.60 -9.86 12.43
CA PRO A 69 -20.02 -10.20 12.44
C PRO A 69 -20.50 -10.68 11.07
N ALA A 70 -21.29 -11.77 11.04
CA ALA A 70 -21.77 -12.39 9.79
C ALA A 70 -22.42 -11.40 8.81
N SER A 71 -23.15 -10.39 9.32
CA SER A 71 -23.74 -9.32 8.50
C SER A 71 -22.70 -8.45 7.79
N ARG A 72 -21.55 -8.17 8.42
CA ARG A 72 -20.44 -7.39 7.84
C ARG A 72 -19.66 -8.23 6.85
N ILE A 73 -19.40 -9.50 7.17
CA ILE A 73 -18.76 -10.47 6.29
C ILE A 73 -19.57 -10.68 5.01
N GLY A 74 -20.89 -10.87 5.12
CA GLY A 74 -21.77 -11.00 3.95
C GLY A 74 -21.73 -9.77 3.03
N ASN A 75 -21.75 -8.57 3.62
CA ASN A 75 -21.64 -7.32 2.86
C ASN A 75 -20.26 -7.16 2.19
N ALA A 76 -19.17 -7.48 2.90
CA ALA A 76 -17.83 -7.43 2.34
C ALA A 76 -17.66 -8.42 1.19
N ARG A 77 -18.19 -9.64 1.33
CA ARG A 77 -18.20 -10.66 0.28
C ARG A 77 -18.94 -10.20 -0.98
N LEU A 78 -20.11 -9.59 -0.82
CA LEU A 78 -20.86 -9.03 -1.95
C LEU A 78 -20.04 -7.96 -2.69
N LYS A 79 -19.42 -7.03 -1.94
CA LYS A 79 -18.60 -5.95 -2.51
C LYS A 79 -17.28 -6.41 -3.15
N LEU A 80 -16.72 -7.52 -2.68
CA LEU A 80 -15.55 -8.14 -3.32
C LEU A 80 -15.97 -8.80 -4.64
N ASN A 81 -17.10 -9.50 -4.65
CA ASN A 81 -17.59 -10.20 -5.84
C ASN A 81 -18.08 -9.25 -6.95
N ASP A 82 -18.63 -8.09 -6.59
CA ASP A 82 -19.06 -7.07 -7.56
C ASP A 82 -17.92 -6.12 -7.99
N GLY A 83 -16.72 -6.25 -7.39
CA GLY A 83 -15.55 -5.43 -7.67
C GLY A 83 -15.58 -4.02 -7.08
N SER A 84 -16.59 -3.68 -6.28
CA SER A 84 -16.68 -2.36 -5.62
C SER A 84 -15.73 -2.20 -4.43
N LEU A 85 -15.20 -3.29 -3.89
CA LEU A 85 -14.18 -3.29 -2.84
C LEU A 85 -12.87 -3.86 -3.38
N VAL A 86 -11.86 -2.99 -3.50
CA VAL A 86 -10.47 -3.39 -3.81
C VAL A 86 -9.61 -3.22 -2.57
N LEU A 87 -8.95 -4.29 -2.12
CA LEU A 87 -8.07 -4.27 -0.95
C LEU A 87 -6.64 -3.84 -1.34
N GLU A 88 -6.50 -2.56 -1.66
CA GLU A 88 -5.19 -1.91 -1.76
C GLU A 88 -4.84 -1.20 -0.45
N PHE A 89 -3.61 -1.42 0.02
CA PHE A 89 -3.02 -0.86 1.24
C PHE A 89 -1.75 -0.07 0.91
N PHE A 90 -1.45 0.95 1.70
CA PHE A 90 -0.28 1.80 1.48
C PHE A 90 0.68 1.71 2.67
N LEU A 91 1.93 1.33 2.40
CA LEU A 91 2.99 1.33 3.38
C LEU A 91 3.67 2.71 3.41
N VAL A 92 3.56 3.39 4.55
CA VAL A 92 4.26 4.66 4.80
C VAL A 92 5.52 4.36 5.61
N ALA A 93 6.69 4.61 5.03
CA ALA A 93 7.99 4.25 5.60
C ALA A 93 8.20 4.80 7.02
N GLU A 94 7.86 6.07 7.23
CA GLU A 94 8.03 6.79 8.49
C GLU A 94 7.15 6.22 9.61
N GLN A 95 5.94 5.72 9.27
CA GLN A 95 5.04 5.10 10.24
C GLN A 95 5.51 3.71 10.69
N GLN A 96 6.34 3.06 9.87
CA GLN A 96 6.93 1.75 10.16
C GLN A 96 8.36 1.86 10.72
N GLY A 97 8.86 3.08 10.97
CA GLY A 97 10.23 3.29 11.48
C GLY A 97 11.31 2.95 10.45
N LEU A 98 10.97 2.94 9.15
CA LEU A 98 11.87 2.65 8.04
C LEU A 98 12.59 3.94 7.62
N THR A 99 13.35 4.53 8.55
CA THR A 99 14.03 5.82 8.36
C THR A 99 15.47 5.69 7.94
N ASP A 100 16.08 4.52 8.13
CA ASP A 100 17.48 4.27 7.87
C ASP A 100 17.63 3.24 6.73
N PRO A 101 18.72 3.30 5.95
CA PRO A 101 18.98 2.30 4.92
C PRO A 101 19.24 0.92 5.53
N GLY A 102 18.64 -0.11 4.97
CA GLY A 102 18.77 -1.49 5.44
C GLY A 102 17.67 -2.42 4.92
N GLU A 103 17.81 -3.70 5.25
CA GLU A 103 16.77 -4.70 5.04
C GLU A 103 15.92 -4.83 6.31
N TYR A 104 14.61 -4.77 6.15
CA TYR A 104 13.64 -4.81 7.23
C TYR A 104 12.62 -5.91 6.96
N SER A 105 12.12 -6.52 8.03
CA SER A 105 11.00 -7.47 7.97
C SER A 105 9.72 -6.77 8.40
N LEU A 106 8.74 -6.69 7.49
CA LEU A 106 7.40 -6.20 7.77
C LEU A 106 6.51 -7.35 8.24
N ASP A 107 5.94 -7.22 9.45
CA ASP A 107 4.85 -8.07 9.92
C ASP A 107 3.54 -7.64 9.25
N VAL A 108 3.10 -8.44 8.28
CA VAL A 108 1.93 -8.15 7.44
C VAL A 108 0.65 -8.20 8.27
N LEU A 109 0.53 -9.16 9.19
CA LEU A 109 -0.66 -9.31 10.02
C LEU A 109 -0.83 -8.10 10.94
N ALA A 110 0.24 -7.68 11.60
CA ALA A 110 0.24 -6.49 12.47
C ALA A 110 -0.04 -5.21 11.67
N PHE A 111 0.50 -5.10 10.45
CA PHE A 111 0.24 -3.99 9.54
C PHE A 111 -1.24 -3.93 9.13
N LEU A 112 -1.81 -5.04 8.65
CA LEU A 112 -3.20 -5.11 8.20
C LEU A 112 -4.18 -4.88 9.35
N LYS A 113 -3.91 -5.37 10.56
CA LYS A 113 -4.73 -5.11 11.75
C LYS A 113 -4.83 -3.63 12.12
N LYS A 114 -3.80 -2.83 11.80
CA LYS A 114 -3.78 -1.38 12.02
C LYS A 114 -4.42 -0.59 10.86
N SER A 115 -4.77 -1.25 9.76
CA SER A 115 -5.35 -0.61 8.59
C SER A 115 -6.72 -0.01 8.90
N GLY A 116 -6.85 1.30 8.66
CA GLY A 116 -8.13 1.99 8.77
C GLY A 116 -9.20 1.37 7.86
N LYS A 117 -8.82 0.92 6.67
CA LYS A 117 -9.72 0.36 5.66
C LYS A 117 -10.45 -0.91 6.14
N ILE A 118 -9.76 -1.79 6.87
CA ILE A 118 -10.37 -3.01 7.43
C ILE A 118 -11.27 -2.65 8.63
N ARG A 119 -10.83 -1.69 9.47
CA ARG A 119 -11.61 -1.18 10.59
C ARG A 119 -12.89 -0.47 10.15
N ASP A 120 -12.86 0.25 9.04
CA ASP A 120 -14.02 0.94 8.45
C ASP A 120 -15.08 -0.06 7.95
N LEU A 121 -14.66 -1.27 7.59
CA LEU A 121 -15.57 -2.38 7.29
C LEU A 121 -16.16 -3.03 8.55
N GLY A 122 -15.66 -2.68 9.74
CA GLY A 122 -16.02 -3.33 11.00
C GLY A 122 -15.52 -4.77 11.10
N LEU A 123 -14.43 -5.08 10.40
CA LEU A 123 -13.81 -6.40 10.36
C LEU A 123 -12.43 -6.36 11.02
N THR A 124 -11.89 -7.54 11.29
CA THR A 124 -10.52 -7.74 11.78
C THR A 124 -9.80 -8.75 10.90
N VAL A 125 -8.47 -8.78 10.95
CA VAL A 125 -7.67 -9.79 10.24
C VAL A 125 -7.28 -10.88 11.22
N GLU A 126 -7.59 -12.12 10.87
CA GLU A 126 -7.25 -13.29 11.65
C GLU A 126 -5.90 -13.87 11.25
N SER A 127 -5.70 -14.07 9.94
CA SER A 127 -4.46 -14.57 9.37
C SER A 127 -4.21 -13.98 7.97
N CYS A 128 -2.95 -14.02 7.52
CA CYS A 128 -2.57 -13.64 6.17
C CYS A 128 -1.37 -14.46 5.69
N ASP A 129 -1.24 -14.59 4.37
CA ASP A 129 -0.14 -15.26 3.68
C ASP A 129 0.33 -14.38 2.50
N PRO A 130 1.60 -13.92 2.49
CA PRO A 130 2.64 -14.15 3.50
C PRO A 130 2.41 -13.36 4.80
N ASN A 131 2.88 -13.92 5.93
CA ASN A 131 2.85 -13.23 7.23
C ASN A 131 4.00 -12.22 7.39
N THR A 132 5.09 -12.43 6.67
CA THR A 132 6.29 -11.58 6.72
C THR A 132 6.74 -11.21 5.31
N LEU A 133 7.05 -9.94 5.11
CA LEU A 133 7.58 -9.42 3.85
C LEU A 133 8.94 -8.74 4.07
N SER A 134 9.87 -8.97 3.14
CA SER A 134 11.14 -8.23 3.13
C SER A 134 10.92 -6.86 2.51
N VAL A 135 11.41 -5.82 3.19
CA VAL A 135 11.35 -4.43 2.76
C VAL A 135 12.77 -3.89 2.74
N ASN A 136 13.20 -3.45 1.56
CA ASN A 136 14.53 -2.88 1.37
C ASN A 136 14.41 -1.36 1.37
N VAL A 137 15.20 -0.72 2.23
CA VAL A 137 15.34 0.73 2.27
C VAL A 137 16.74 1.07 1.78
N VAL A 138 16.82 1.79 0.68
CA VAL A 138 18.09 2.16 0.05
C VAL A 138 18.24 3.67 0.08
N GLU A 139 19.44 4.12 0.44
CA GLU A 139 19.79 5.53 0.34
C GLU A 139 19.97 5.94 -1.13
N LEU A 140 19.24 6.98 -1.52
CA LEU A 140 19.41 7.66 -2.79
C LEU A 140 20.31 8.87 -2.61
N VAL A 141 21.32 8.94 -3.47
CA VAL A 141 22.25 10.05 -3.52
C VAL A 141 21.89 10.95 -4.69
N LYS A 142 21.86 12.26 -4.45
CA LYS A 142 21.68 13.25 -5.51
C LYS A 142 22.89 13.21 -6.44
N ARG A 143 22.67 12.81 -7.69
CA ARG A 143 23.70 12.80 -8.75
C ARG A 143 23.25 13.62 -9.94
N ARG A 144 24.23 14.26 -10.59
CA ARG A 144 24.01 14.96 -11.84
C ARG A 144 24.18 13.97 -13.00
N LEU A 145 23.09 13.67 -13.68
CA LEU A 145 23.07 12.75 -14.82
C LEU A 145 22.96 13.54 -16.12
N THR A 146 23.67 13.08 -17.14
CA THR A 146 23.52 13.61 -18.50
C THR A 146 22.25 13.05 -19.09
N VAL A 147 21.43 13.90 -19.71
CA VAL A 147 20.19 13.45 -20.36
C VAL A 147 20.51 12.93 -21.76
N LYS A 148 20.00 11.75 -22.08
CA LYS A 148 20.11 11.14 -23.41
C LYS A 148 18.72 10.86 -23.97
N CYS A 149 18.52 11.20 -25.24
CA CYS A 149 17.27 11.02 -25.93
C CYS A 149 17.29 9.73 -26.76
N PHE A 150 16.26 8.92 -26.60
CA PHE A 150 16.07 7.66 -27.30
C PHE A 150 14.77 7.69 -28.10
N ASP A 151 14.71 6.95 -29.21
CA ASP A 151 13.48 6.71 -29.94
C ASP A 151 12.67 5.53 -29.35
N GLU A 152 11.55 5.19 -30.00
CA GLU A 152 10.71 4.04 -29.62
C GLU A 152 11.45 2.70 -29.64
N ASP A 153 12.46 2.57 -30.48
CA ASP A 153 13.26 1.37 -30.69
C ASP A 153 14.51 1.35 -29.79
N GLN A 154 14.59 2.25 -28.78
CA GLN A 154 15.73 2.44 -27.87
C GLN A 154 17.04 2.84 -28.56
N ASN A 155 17.00 3.40 -29.76
CA ASN A 155 18.17 3.95 -30.43
C ASN A 155 18.43 5.38 -29.96
N LEU A 156 19.71 5.69 -29.75
CA LEU A 156 20.14 7.03 -29.39
C LEU A 156 19.91 8.01 -30.55
N ILE A 157 19.16 9.08 -30.31
CA ILE A 157 18.93 10.14 -31.29
C ILE A 157 20.16 11.04 -31.34
N LYS A 158 21.00 10.85 -32.37
CA LYS A 158 22.21 11.66 -32.58
C LYS A 158 21.83 13.08 -33.00
N GLY A 159 22.35 14.08 -32.28
CA GLY A 159 22.12 15.50 -32.58
C GLY A 159 20.92 16.14 -31.89
N ALA A 160 20.26 15.44 -30.96
CA ALA A 160 19.22 16.04 -30.13
C ALA A 160 19.82 17.16 -29.26
N ILE A 161 19.20 18.35 -29.32
CA ILE A 161 19.51 19.46 -28.40
C ILE A 161 18.59 19.30 -27.19
N ILE A 162 19.18 19.15 -26.01
CA ILE A 162 18.45 18.89 -24.77
C ILE A 162 18.75 20.02 -23.79
N GLU A 163 17.70 20.71 -23.34
CA GLU A 163 17.77 21.77 -22.36
C GLU A 163 16.88 21.43 -21.15
N PRO A 164 17.43 21.30 -19.93
CA PRO A 164 18.87 21.31 -19.61
C PRO A 164 19.58 20.00 -20.05
N PRO A 165 20.87 20.05 -20.41
CA PRO A 165 21.62 18.86 -20.83
C PRO A 165 21.94 17.90 -19.67
N GLN A 166 21.84 18.41 -18.44
CA GLN A 166 22.08 17.67 -17.21
C GLN A 166 20.97 17.95 -16.21
N VAL A 167 20.57 16.91 -15.48
CA VAL A 167 19.54 16.98 -14.44
C VAL A 167 20.09 16.37 -13.16
N ASP A 168 19.75 16.99 -12.02
CA ASP A 168 20.07 16.40 -10.73
C ASP A 168 18.93 15.45 -10.34
N ILE A 169 19.23 14.15 -10.20
CA ILE A 169 18.27 13.09 -9.84
C ILE A 169 18.80 12.30 -8.65
N PHE A 170 17.89 11.85 -7.80
CA PHE A 170 18.18 10.92 -6.71
C PHE A 170 18.26 9.49 -7.26
N VAL A 171 19.44 8.88 -7.17
CA VAL A 171 19.68 7.52 -7.65
C VAL A 171 20.42 6.71 -6.60
N ARG A 172 20.33 5.38 -6.70
CA ARG A 172 21.11 4.49 -5.84
C ARG A 172 22.61 4.76 -6.03
N GLN A 173 23.41 4.55 -4.98
CA GLN A 173 24.85 4.81 -5.03
C GLN A 173 25.58 3.96 -6.08
N ASP A 174 25.10 2.75 -6.33
CA ASP A 174 25.60 1.79 -7.32
C ASP A 174 25.06 2.04 -8.74
N TRP A 175 24.19 3.03 -8.93
CA TRP A 175 23.61 3.32 -10.24
C TRP A 175 24.66 3.81 -11.24
N VAL A 176 24.77 3.08 -12.35
CA VAL A 176 25.60 3.42 -13.50
C VAL A 176 24.69 3.61 -14.71
N GLY A 177 24.42 4.86 -15.07
CA GLY A 177 23.56 5.17 -16.21
C GLY A 177 23.29 6.66 -16.38
N ASP A 178 22.71 6.99 -17.53
CA ASP A 178 22.28 8.33 -17.90
C ASP A 178 20.77 8.50 -17.67
N ALA A 179 20.31 9.75 -17.57
CA ALA A 179 18.88 10.06 -17.56
C ALA A 179 18.31 9.85 -18.96
N LYS A 180 17.26 9.04 -19.11
CA LYS A 180 16.73 8.66 -20.42
C LYS A 180 15.41 9.37 -20.69
N VAL A 181 15.28 9.96 -21.87
CA VAL A 181 14.01 10.48 -22.37
C VAL A 181 13.66 9.72 -23.63
N GLN A 182 12.47 9.14 -23.67
CA GLN A 182 11.94 8.46 -24.86
C GLN A 182 11.00 9.38 -25.63
N LEU A 183 11.25 9.55 -26.92
CA LEU A 183 10.39 10.28 -27.84
C LEU A 183 9.75 9.34 -28.85
N THR A 184 8.47 9.55 -29.09
CA THR A 184 7.74 8.90 -30.18
C THR A 184 8.13 9.49 -31.54
N ARG A 185 7.87 8.78 -32.64
CA ARG A 185 8.17 9.32 -33.99
C ARG A 185 7.52 10.67 -34.26
N ARG A 186 6.28 10.85 -33.80
CA ARG A 186 5.55 12.12 -33.90
C ARG A 186 6.22 13.23 -33.10
N GLU A 187 6.68 12.92 -31.90
CA GLU A 187 7.38 13.88 -31.05
C GLU A 187 8.76 14.23 -31.62
N ILE A 188 9.45 13.30 -32.28
CA ILE A 188 10.71 13.59 -32.98
C ILE A 188 10.47 14.55 -34.14
N GLU A 189 9.40 14.37 -34.92
CA GLU A 189 9.02 15.28 -36.00
C GLU A 189 8.63 16.67 -35.47
N GLN A 190 7.86 16.71 -34.38
CA GLN A 190 7.51 17.95 -33.70
C GLN A 190 8.73 18.66 -33.13
N ALA A 191 9.67 17.92 -32.53
CA ALA A 191 10.92 18.43 -31.96
C ALA A 191 11.84 19.11 -32.99
N ARG A 192 11.64 18.86 -34.30
CA ARG A 192 12.36 19.58 -35.37
C ARG A 192 11.84 21.01 -35.58
N VAL A 193 10.61 21.28 -35.16
CA VAL A 193 9.92 22.56 -35.36
C VAL A 193 9.80 23.33 -34.06
N GLU A 194 9.52 22.64 -32.95
CA GLU A 194 9.31 23.25 -31.63
C GLU A 194 9.79 22.32 -30.50
N ALA A 195 10.27 22.89 -29.39
CA ALA A 195 10.72 22.12 -28.23
C ALA A 195 9.58 21.27 -27.62
N VAL A 196 9.88 20.00 -27.33
CA VAL A 196 8.92 19.07 -26.71
C VAL A 196 9.25 18.89 -25.22
N PRO A 197 8.37 19.30 -24.29
CA PRO A 197 8.62 19.15 -22.86
C PRO A 197 8.47 17.68 -22.44
N LYS A 198 9.52 17.12 -21.84
CA LYS A 198 9.53 15.75 -21.30
C LYS A 198 10.18 15.71 -19.93
N LYS A 199 9.78 14.71 -19.15
CA LYS A 199 10.41 14.39 -17.86
C LYS A 199 11.26 13.13 -18.04
N PRO A 200 12.55 13.18 -17.68
CA PRO A 200 13.41 11.99 -17.59
C PRO A 200 13.02 11.10 -16.42
#